data_AF-A0A354BXH1-F1
#
_entry.id   AF-A0A354BXH1-F1
#
_cell.length_a   1.000
_cell.length_b   1.000
_cell.length_c   1.000
_cell.angle_alpha   90.00
_cell.angle_beta   90.00
_cell.angle_gamma   90.00
#
_symmetry.space_group_name_H-M   'P 1'
#
loop_
_entity.id
_entity.type
_entity.pdbx_description
1 polymer ?
#
loop_
_entity_poly.entity_id
_entity_poly.type
_entity_poly.pdbx_seq_one_letter_code
_entity_poly.pdbx_strand_id
1 'polypeptide(L)'
;MNPIPNRKVFVSGCFDLLHSGHVSFLKEASQFGNLCVGLGSDQTIYDLKGRNTVNSEDERKYMLESLSCVHSVKINSGNGILDFLDDMRKLKPDVFIVNEDGHTPEKELICAEMGIEYKVLKRIPYANLPARSTTSLRKETPIPYRIDLAGTWIDQPYVSKFHAGWAITASIEPVIDFNERSGMATSTRKKAIELWNDQLPMENPEKLAKILFRYDNDPGTKDVSGSQDSIGISMPGINRFYYEKGEYWPSEFEKITDLSIIKWLEERLYMVTLWPRPADFVVLENTVISSENVRKLTDASEKAWDGLLARDIKTFSEGFLESFNAQTRMFPRMVNSKIEQAIDKYRNIASAWKLSGAGGG
;
A
#
# COMPACT_ATOMS: atom_id res chain seq x y z
N MET A 1 9.07 -33.85 20.31
CA MET A 1 8.17 -34.25 21.42
C MET A 1 7.03 -35.06 20.82
N ASN A 2 6.58 -36.13 21.47
CA ASN A 2 5.35 -36.80 21.06
C ASN A 2 4.16 -35.88 21.36
N PRO A 3 3.16 -35.75 20.48
CA PRO A 3 2.02 -34.86 20.68
C PRO A 3 1.30 -35.20 22.00
N ILE A 4 0.91 -34.15 22.73
CA ILE A 4 0.16 -34.30 24.00
C ILE A 4 -1.24 -34.84 23.66
N PRO A 5 -1.62 -36.06 24.12
CA PRO A 5 -2.91 -36.64 23.78
C PRO A 5 -4.08 -35.74 24.19
N ASN A 6 -5.10 -35.62 23.34
CA ASN A 6 -6.33 -34.84 23.52
C ASN A 6 -6.22 -33.31 23.55
N ARG A 7 -5.02 -32.73 23.42
CA ARG A 7 -4.86 -31.28 23.33
C ARG A 7 -5.23 -30.79 21.92
N LYS A 8 -6.16 -29.83 21.82
CA LYS A 8 -6.57 -29.21 20.56
C LYS A 8 -5.73 -27.97 20.27
N VAL A 9 -5.07 -27.98 19.13
CA VAL A 9 -4.28 -26.85 18.63
C VAL A 9 -5.02 -26.24 17.46
N PHE A 10 -5.16 -24.92 17.43
CA PHE A 10 -5.77 -24.21 16.33
C PHE A 10 -4.77 -23.29 15.64
N VAL A 11 -4.83 -23.26 14.33
CA VAL A 11 -4.11 -22.33 13.45
C VAL A 11 -5.11 -21.82 12.43
N SER A 12 -5.08 -20.54 12.10
CA SER A 12 -5.92 -19.96 11.04
C SER A 12 -5.07 -19.28 9.96
N GLY A 13 -5.47 -19.41 8.69
CA GLY A 13 -4.78 -18.75 7.59
C GLY A 13 -5.31 -19.08 6.20
N CYS A 14 -4.68 -18.49 5.18
CA CYS A 14 -5.03 -18.67 3.78
C CYS A 14 -4.41 -19.94 3.15
N PHE A 15 -3.14 -20.24 3.46
CA PHE A 15 -2.40 -21.40 2.95
C PHE A 15 -2.40 -21.62 1.43
N ASP A 16 -2.64 -20.57 0.63
CA ASP A 16 -2.55 -20.64 -0.83
C ASP A 16 -1.10 -20.84 -1.31
N LEU A 17 -0.94 -21.54 -2.45
CA LEU A 17 0.34 -22.02 -2.99
C LEU A 17 1.20 -22.71 -1.92
N LEU A 18 0.68 -23.83 -1.40
CA LEU A 18 1.32 -24.57 -0.33
C LEU A 18 2.80 -24.83 -0.62
N HIS A 19 3.66 -24.46 0.32
CA HIS A 19 5.11 -24.53 0.17
C HIS A 19 5.78 -24.97 1.48
N SER A 20 7.10 -25.19 1.44
CA SER A 20 7.90 -25.70 2.57
C SER A 20 7.68 -24.92 3.87
N GLY A 21 7.63 -23.59 3.81
CA GLY A 21 7.32 -22.73 4.96
C GLY A 21 5.99 -23.06 5.65
N HIS A 22 4.89 -23.25 4.91
CA HIS A 22 3.61 -23.66 5.50
C HIS A 22 3.71 -25.04 6.15
N VAL A 23 4.31 -26.00 5.45
CA VAL A 23 4.45 -27.38 5.95
C VAL A 23 5.32 -27.42 7.22
N SER A 24 6.41 -26.64 7.26
CA SER A 24 7.28 -26.55 8.44
C SER A 24 6.54 -25.96 9.64
N PHE A 25 5.81 -24.85 9.43
CA PHE A 25 5.01 -24.21 10.46
C PHE A 25 3.92 -25.13 11.01
N LEU A 26 3.17 -25.82 10.14
CA LEU A 26 2.13 -26.76 10.57
C LEU A 26 2.73 -27.97 11.32
N LYS A 27 3.89 -28.49 10.88
CA LYS A 27 4.59 -29.54 11.61
C LYS A 27 5.03 -29.09 13.00
N GLU A 28 5.51 -27.86 13.15
CA GLU A 28 5.86 -27.31 14.46
C GLU A 28 4.63 -27.11 15.35
N ALA A 29 3.55 -26.54 14.81
CA ALA A 29 2.28 -26.39 15.50
C ALA A 29 1.69 -27.73 15.97
N SER A 30 1.81 -28.79 15.17
CA SER A 30 1.34 -30.14 15.54
C SER A 30 2.07 -30.77 16.73
N GLN A 31 3.24 -30.24 17.13
CA GLN A 31 3.94 -30.75 18.31
C GLN A 31 3.21 -30.41 19.61
N PHE A 32 2.29 -29.45 19.57
CA PHE A 32 1.50 -29.02 20.72
C PHE A 32 0.20 -29.82 20.90
N GLY A 33 -0.17 -30.71 19.97
CA GLY A 33 -1.39 -31.51 20.04
C GLY A 33 -2.02 -31.79 18.67
N ASN A 34 -3.32 -32.10 18.67
CA ASN A 34 -4.10 -32.34 17.47
C ASN A 34 -4.36 -31.00 16.73
N LEU A 35 -3.69 -30.82 15.60
CA LEU A 35 -3.72 -29.57 14.83
C LEU A 35 -4.99 -29.46 13.96
N CYS A 36 -5.87 -28.55 14.33
CA CYS A 36 -7.02 -28.12 13.54
C CYS A 36 -6.68 -26.82 12.80
N VAL A 37 -6.98 -26.76 11.50
CA VAL A 37 -6.71 -25.59 10.66
C VAL A 37 -8.03 -24.90 10.27
N GLY A 38 -8.15 -23.61 10.59
CA GLY A 38 -9.17 -22.71 10.06
C GLY A 38 -8.68 -22.10 8.74
N LEU A 39 -9.28 -22.51 7.63
CA LEU A 39 -8.92 -22.06 6.30
C LEU A 39 -9.81 -20.89 5.89
N GLY A 40 -9.21 -19.74 5.57
CA GLY A 40 -9.96 -18.60 5.04
C GLY A 40 -10.60 -18.93 3.70
N SER A 41 -11.89 -18.60 3.55
CA SER A 41 -12.66 -18.84 2.32
C SER A 41 -12.14 -18.01 1.15
N ASP A 42 -12.40 -18.43 -0.08
CA ASP A 42 -12.00 -17.68 -1.28
C ASP A 42 -12.58 -16.27 -1.26
N GLN A 43 -13.85 -16.13 -0.85
CA GLN A 43 -14.51 -14.83 -0.72
C GLN A 43 -13.82 -13.95 0.34
N THR A 44 -13.55 -14.48 1.54
CA THR A 44 -12.87 -13.70 2.59
C THR A 44 -11.48 -13.28 2.16
N ILE A 45 -10.74 -14.14 1.46
CA ILE A 45 -9.41 -13.80 0.95
C ILE A 45 -9.49 -12.74 -0.15
N TYR A 46 -10.48 -12.83 -1.06
CA TYR A 46 -10.73 -11.81 -2.06
C TYR A 46 -11.08 -10.47 -1.43
N ASP A 47 -12.00 -10.45 -0.46
CA ASP A 47 -12.44 -9.23 0.22
C ASP A 47 -11.28 -8.58 1.01
N LEU A 48 -10.39 -9.38 1.60
CA LEU A 48 -9.24 -8.90 2.37
C LEU A 48 -8.08 -8.43 1.50
N LYS A 49 -7.82 -9.11 0.37
CA LYS A 49 -6.59 -8.92 -0.42
C LYS A 49 -6.83 -8.32 -1.80
N GLY A 50 -8.10 -8.13 -2.18
CA GLY A 50 -8.51 -7.65 -3.50
C GLY A 50 -8.18 -8.61 -4.66
N ARG A 51 -7.81 -9.86 -4.37
CA ARG A 51 -7.35 -10.83 -5.36
C ARG A 51 -7.77 -12.26 -5.04
N ASN A 52 -7.97 -13.03 -6.09
CA ASN A 52 -8.32 -14.44 -5.97
C ASN A 52 -7.13 -15.28 -5.49
N THR A 53 -7.44 -16.34 -4.75
CA THR A 53 -6.54 -17.46 -4.50
C THR A 53 -6.19 -18.16 -5.82
N VAL A 54 -4.99 -18.76 -5.92
CA VAL A 54 -4.61 -19.54 -7.10
C VAL A 54 -5.27 -20.91 -7.03
N ASN A 55 -5.24 -21.53 -5.86
CA ASN A 55 -5.96 -22.77 -5.59
C ASN A 55 -7.25 -22.43 -4.84
N SER A 56 -8.38 -23.00 -5.26
CA SER A 56 -9.67 -22.76 -4.59
C SER A 56 -9.64 -23.19 -3.12
N GLU A 57 -10.59 -22.73 -2.32
CA GLU A 57 -10.71 -23.16 -0.93
C GLU A 57 -10.82 -24.68 -0.78
N ASP A 58 -11.48 -25.35 -1.72
CA ASP A 58 -11.57 -26.81 -1.76
C ASP A 58 -10.22 -27.48 -2.05
N GLU A 59 -9.45 -26.97 -3.01
CA GLU A 59 -8.12 -27.50 -3.32
C GLU A 59 -7.14 -27.25 -2.16
N ARG A 60 -7.16 -26.04 -1.58
CA ARG A 60 -6.36 -25.70 -0.40
C ARG A 60 -6.71 -26.60 0.78
N LYS A 61 -7.99 -26.84 1.01
CA LYS A 61 -8.46 -27.77 2.05
C LYS A 61 -7.95 -29.19 1.80
N TYR A 62 -8.13 -29.72 0.59
CA TYR A 62 -7.66 -31.06 0.21
C TYR A 62 -6.15 -31.24 0.44
N MET A 63 -5.34 -30.25 0.02
CA MET A 63 -3.89 -30.27 0.22
C MET A 63 -3.51 -30.27 1.71
N LEU A 64 -4.20 -29.48 2.53
CA LEU A 64 -3.95 -29.42 3.98
C LEU A 64 -4.38 -30.70 4.69
N GLU A 65 -5.54 -31.26 4.36
CA GLU A 65 -6.03 -32.53 4.92
C GLU A 65 -5.12 -33.71 4.56
N SER A 66 -4.39 -33.61 3.44
CA SER A 66 -3.40 -34.60 3.02
C SER A 66 -2.08 -34.56 3.83
N LEU A 67 -1.85 -33.52 4.64
CA LEU A 67 -0.65 -33.41 5.46
C LEU A 67 -0.79 -34.27 6.73
N SER A 68 0.14 -35.19 6.96
CA SER A 68 0.12 -36.09 8.12
C SER A 68 0.16 -35.40 9.50
N CYS A 69 0.53 -34.11 9.54
CA CYS A 69 0.56 -33.31 10.77
C CYS A 69 -0.76 -32.56 11.05
N VAL A 70 -1.73 -32.59 10.14
CA VAL A 70 -3.02 -31.90 10.24
C VAL A 70 -4.09 -32.92 10.65
N HIS A 71 -4.78 -32.64 11.74
CA HIS A 71 -5.87 -33.48 12.26
C HIS A 71 -7.20 -33.21 11.56
N SER A 72 -7.51 -31.93 11.31
CA SER A 72 -8.72 -31.54 10.58
C SER A 72 -8.57 -30.15 9.97
N VAL A 73 -9.32 -29.89 8.90
CA VAL A 73 -9.38 -28.57 8.25
C VAL A 73 -10.84 -28.16 8.13
N LYS A 74 -11.13 -26.89 8.44
CA LYS A 74 -12.45 -26.31 8.28
C LYS A 74 -12.34 -24.97 7.57
N ILE A 75 -13.21 -24.73 6.58
CA ILE A 75 -13.35 -23.41 5.99
C ILE A 75 -14.04 -22.51 7.01
N ASN A 76 -13.43 -21.36 7.30
CA ASN A 76 -13.95 -20.39 8.26
C ASN A 76 -15.29 -19.83 7.75
N SER A 77 -16.24 -19.71 8.67
CA SER A 77 -17.60 -19.24 8.38
C SER A 77 -17.77 -17.72 8.46
N GLY A 78 -16.80 -17.02 9.06
CA GLY A 78 -16.82 -15.57 9.16
C GLY A 78 -16.17 -14.87 7.96
N ASN A 79 -15.96 -13.57 8.11
CA ASN A 79 -15.33 -12.69 7.14
C ASN A 79 -14.31 -11.75 7.82
N GLY A 80 -13.54 -11.03 7.00
CA GLY A 80 -12.53 -10.10 7.50
C GLY A 80 -11.36 -10.76 8.23
N ILE A 81 -10.60 -9.97 8.98
CA ILE A 81 -9.33 -10.39 9.63
C ILE A 81 -9.55 -11.48 10.69
N LEU A 82 -10.76 -11.54 11.25
CA LEU A 82 -11.17 -12.39 12.35
C LEU A 82 -12.24 -13.41 11.91
N ASP A 83 -12.21 -13.81 10.63
CA ASP A 83 -13.12 -14.78 10.01
C ASP A 83 -13.25 -16.11 10.78
N PHE A 84 -12.20 -16.49 11.50
CA PHE A 84 -12.09 -17.72 12.27
C PHE A 84 -12.75 -17.67 13.66
N LEU A 85 -13.17 -16.51 14.17
CA LEU A 85 -13.56 -16.38 15.60
C LEU A 85 -14.71 -17.30 16.00
N ASP A 86 -15.77 -17.35 15.21
CA ASP A 86 -16.94 -18.17 15.54
C ASP A 86 -16.61 -19.66 15.46
N ASP A 87 -15.73 -20.06 14.54
CA ASP A 87 -15.24 -21.43 14.45
C ASP A 87 -14.30 -21.79 15.59
N MET A 88 -13.45 -20.86 16.03
CA MET A 88 -12.60 -21.01 17.20
C MET A 88 -13.42 -21.16 18.48
N ARG A 89 -14.49 -20.36 18.65
CA ARG A 89 -15.44 -20.47 19.76
C ARG A 89 -16.14 -21.83 19.80
N LYS A 90 -16.51 -22.37 18.63
CA LYS A 90 -17.11 -23.72 18.51
C LYS A 90 -16.10 -24.82 18.81
N LEU A 91 -14.87 -24.69 18.30
CA LEU A 91 -13.79 -25.67 18.46
C LEU A 91 -13.31 -25.77 19.91
N LYS A 92 -13.23 -24.63 20.62
CA LYS A 92 -12.63 -24.49 21.96
C LYS A 92 -11.24 -25.14 22.00
N PRO A 93 -10.25 -24.57 21.29
CA PRO A 93 -8.89 -25.09 21.31
C PRO A 93 -8.20 -24.77 22.64
N ASP A 94 -7.22 -25.58 23.01
CA ASP A 94 -6.37 -25.33 24.17
C ASP A 94 -5.24 -24.34 23.82
N VAL A 95 -4.84 -24.31 22.55
CA VAL A 95 -3.78 -23.43 22.03
C VAL A 95 -4.20 -22.82 20.71
N PHE A 96 -3.98 -21.52 20.55
CA PHE A 96 -4.01 -20.83 19.26
C PHE A 96 -2.59 -20.41 18.87
N ILE A 97 -2.13 -20.88 17.72
CA ILE A 97 -0.78 -20.67 17.23
C ILE A 97 -0.82 -19.79 16.00
N VAL A 98 0.01 -18.74 16.00
CA VAL A 98 0.28 -17.90 14.84
C VAL A 98 1.78 -17.88 14.53
N ASN A 99 2.13 -17.45 13.33
CA ASN A 99 3.49 -17.01 13.02
C ASN A 99 3.70 -15.54 13.40
N GLU A 100 4.95 -15.07 13.41
CA GLU A 100 5.29 -13.65 13.68
C GLU A 100 4.49 -12.67 12.81
N ASP A 101 4.35 -12.93 11.50
CA ASP A 101 3.58 -12.09 10.56
C ASP A 101 2.07 -12.05 10.89
N GLY A 102 1.55 -13.08 11.56
CA GLY A 102 0.13 -13.24 11.87
C GLY A 102 -0.26 -12.75 13.26
N HIS A 103 0.71 -12.33 14.08
CA HIS A 103 0.45 -11.83 15.43
C HIS A 103 -0.16 -10.42 15.41
N THR A 104 -1.16 -10.23 16.25
CA THR A 104 -1.79 -8.94 16.53
C THR A 104 -2.14 -8.89 18.02
N PRO A 105 -2.02 -7.73 18.69
CA PRO A 105 -2.44 -7.58 20.09
C PRO A 105 -3.90 -7.98 20.33
N GLU A 106 -4.78 -7.72 19.35
CA GLU A 106 -6.20 -8.08 19.43
C GLU A 106 -6.43 -9.59 19.57
N LYS A 107 -5.76 -10.42 18.74
CA LYS A 107 -5.84 -11.89 18.84
C LYS A 107 -5.36 -12.41 20.19
N GLU A 108 -4.28 -11.84 20.72
CA GLU A 108 -3.75 -12.23 22.02
C GLU A 108 -4.73 -11.90 23.14
N LEU A 109 -5.35 -10.71 23.09
CA LEU A 109 -6.35 -10.27 24.05
C LEU A 109 -7.62 -11.15 24.00
N ILE A 110 -8.10 -11.48 22.80
CA ILE A 110 -9.22 -12.42 22.62
C ILE A 110 -8.89 -13.81 23.20
N CYS A 111 -7.67 -14.30 22.99
CA CYS A 111 -7.27 -15.59 23.56
C CYS A 111 -7.20 -15.55 25.08
N ALA A 112 -6.72 -14.45 25.67
CA ALA A 112 -6.71 -14.25 27.12
C ALA A 112 -8.14 -14.23 27.70
N GLU A 113 -9.08 -13.54 27.05
CA GLU A 113 -10.49 -13.51 27.44
C GLU A 113 -11.17 -14.89 27.34
N MET A 114 -10.76 -15.69 26.35
CA MET A 114 -11.31 -17.03 26.11
C MET A 114 -10.59 -18.15 26.89
N GLY A 115 -9.52 -17.83 27.62
CA GLY A 115 -8.70 -18.81 28.33
C GLY A 115 -7.92 -19.77 27.43
N ILE A 116 -7.54 -19.31 26.23
CA ILE A 116 -6.78 -20.08 25.23
C ILE A 116 -5.31 -19.69 25.32
N GLU A 117 -4.39 -20.67 25.33
CA GLU A 117 -2.96 -20.36 25.27
C GLU A 117 -2.60 -19.79 23.90
N TYR A 118 -2.02 -18.59 23.87
CA TYR A 118 -1.58 -17.94 22.64
C TYR A 118 -0.07 -18.15 22.43
N LYS A 119 0.33 -18.64 21.24
CA LYS A 119 1.75 -18.81 20.89
C LYS A 119 2.09 -18.17 19.55
N VAL A 120 3.21 -17.48 19.52
CA VAL A 120 3.83 -16.95 18.31
C VAL A 120 5.05 -17.79 17.99
N LEU A 121 5.04 -18.48 16.84
CA LEU A 121 6.18 -19.23 16.34
C LEU A 121 6.98 -18.41 15.32
N LYS A 122 8.31 -18.59 15.35
CA LYS A 122 9.21 -17.96 14.38
C LYS A 122 9.20 -18.70 13.08
N ARG A 123 9.39 -17.98 11.97
CA ARG A 123 9.48 -18.60 10.65
C ARG A 123 10.89 -19.14 10.43
N ILE A 124 11.15 -20.37 10.86
CA ILE A 124 12.45 -21.03 10.62
C ILE A 124 12.36 -21.86 9.33
N PRO A 125 13.13 -21.56 8.27
CA PRO A 125 13.18 -22.40 7.08
C PRO A 125 13.63 -23.82 7.44
N TYR A 126 12.94 -24.82 6.91
CA TYR A 126 13.35 -26.21 7.13
C TYR A 126 14.67 -26.51 6.40
N ALA A 127 15.75 -26.69 7.16
CA ALA A 127 17.08 -27.04 6.66
C ALA A 127 17.59 -26.07 5.56
N ASN A 128 18.09 -26.59 4.44
CA ASN A 128 18.66 -25.84 3.32
C ASN A 128 17.60 -25.30 2.33
N LEU A 129 16.31 -25.34 2.67
CA LEU A 129 15.27 -24.83 1.78
C LEU A 129 15.20 -23.29 1.85
N PRO A 130 14.99 -22.61 0.71
CA PRO A 130 14.86 -21.17 0.70
C PRO A 130 13.63 -20.73 1.51
N ALA A 131 13.75 -19.60 2.21
CA ALA A 131 12.61 -18.93 2.79
C ALA A 131 11.62 -18.56 1.67
N ARG A 132 10.36 -18.97 1.81
CA ARG A 132 9.30 -18.71 0.83
C ARG A 132 8.04 -18.23 1.54
N SER A 133 7.38 -17.26 0.93
CA SER A 133 6.00 -16.86 1.18
C SER A 133 5.17 -17.01 -0.10
N THR A 134 3.86 -17.20 0.03
CA THR A 134 2.92 -17.16 -1.11
C THR A 134 3.14 -15.91 -1.96
N THR A 135 3.38 -14.75 -1.34
CA THR A 135 3.73 -13.49 -2.02
C THR A 135 5.00 -13.62 -2.86
N SER A 136 6.10 -14.16 -2.29
CA SER A 136 7.36 -14.35 -3.02
C SER A 136 7.27 -15.39 -4.15
N LEU A 137 6.40 -16.39 -4.00
CA LEU A 137 6.21 -17.46 -4.98
C LEU A 137 5.40 -17.02 -6.18
N ARG A 138 4.47 -16.08 -5.98
CA ARG A 138 3.64 -15.58 -7.06
C ARG A 138 4.40 -14.72 -8.08
N LYS A 139 5.67 -14.35 -7.83
CA LYS A 139 6.40 -13.32 -8.61
C LYS A 139 5.47 -12.14 -8.96
N GLU A 140 4.56 -11.82 -8.04
CA GLU A 140 3.66 -10.69 -8.19
C GLU A 140 4.44 -9.49 -7.72
N THR A 141 4.77 -8.62 -8.65
CA THR A 141 5.11 -7.24 -8.32
C THR A 141 3.77 -6.52 -8.25
N PRO A 142 3.13 -6.43 -7.07
CA PRO A 142 1.84 -5.80 -6.94
C PRO A 142 1.92 -4.39 -7.53
N ILE A 143 0.86 -3.98 -8.23
CA ILE A 143 0.78 -2.62 -8.79
C ILE A 143 1.13 -1.62 -7.67
N PRO A 144 2.13 -0.74 -7.85
CA PRO A 144 2.62 0.13 -6.79
C PRO A 144 1.61 1.23 -6.46
N TYR A 145 1.82 1.86 -5.31
CA TYR A 145 1.20 3.14 -5.00
C TYR A 145 2.06 4.30 -5.51
N ARG A 146 1.48 5.49 -5.54
CA ARG A 146 2.17 6.73 -5.91
C ARG A 146 2.09 7.71 -4.74
N ILE A 147 3.21 8.37 -4.44
CA ILE A 147 3.21 9.57 -3.59
C ILE A 147 3.64 10.82 -4.36
N ASP A 148 3.02 11.96 -4.04
CA ASP A 148 3.48 13.29 -4.43
C ASP A 148 4.73 13.69 -3.63
N LEU A 149 5.78 14.14 -4.32
CA LEU A 149 6.93 14.78 -3.68
C LEU A 149 6.88 16.30 -3.83
N ALA A 150 6.79 16.81 -5.06
CA ALA A 150 6.66 18.25 -5.29
C ALA A 150 6.11 18.60 -6.67
N GLY A 151 5.56 19.81 -6.83
CA GLY A 151 5.16 20.32 -8.14
C GLY A 151 3.84 19.80 -8.68
N THR A 152 3.23 18.78 -8.06
CA THR A 152 1.96 18.22 -8.53
C THR A 152 0.79 19.20 -8.35
N TRP A 153 -0.29 18.97 -9.10
CA TRP A 153 -1.31 19.93 -9.59
C TRP A 153 -0.96 20.59 -10.91
N ILE A 154 0.32 20.67 -11.27
CA ILE A 154 0.75 21.19 -12.58
C ILE A 154 0.27 20.31 -13.75
N ASP A 155 -0.10 19.06 -13.48
CA ASP A 155 -0.68 18.11 -14.43
C ASP A 155 -2.14 18.43 -14.82
N GLN A 156 -2.73 19.44 -14.18
CA GLN A 156 -4.04 19.98 -14.50
C GLN A 156 -3.89 21.18 -15.44
N PRO A 157 -4.45 21.17 -16.67
CA PRO A 157 -4.34 22.30 -17.61
C PRO A 157 -4.85 23.64 -17.09
N TYR A 158 -5.86 23.63 -16.22
CA TYR A 158 -6.34 24.86 -15.60
C TYR A 158 -5.33 25.45 -14.60
N VAL A 159 -4.32 24.68 -14.19
CA VAL A 159 -3.16 25.12 -13.40
C VAL A 159 -1.99 25.44 -14.34
N SER A 160 -1.54 24.50 -15.18
CA SER A 160 -0.36 24.70 -16.04
C SER A 160 -0.52 25.81 -17.07
N LYS A 161 -1.75 26.21 -17.44
CA LYS A 161 -1.95 27.39 -18.30
C LYS A 161 -1.29 28.67 -17.74
N PHE A 162 -1.09 28.75 -16.42
CA PHE A 162 -0.48 29.90 -15.76
C PHE A 162 1.05 29.85 -15.74
N HIS A 163 1.67 28.67 -15.73
CA HIS A 163 3.11 28.45 -15.80
C HIS A 163 3.41 26.98 -16.19
N ALA A 164 4.46 26.75 -16.97
CA ALA A 164 4.96 25.40 -17.24
C ALA A 164 5.88 24.94 -16.12
N GLY A 165 6.07 23.64 -15.92
CA GLY A 165 7.04 23.17 -14.94
C GLY A 165 6.94 21.70 -14.58
N TRP A 166 7.81 21.30 -13.67
CA TRP A 166 7.97 19.91 -13.25
C TRP A 166 6.99 19.53 -12.14
N ALA A 167 6.56 18.28 -12.18
CA ALA A 167 6.05 17.55 -11.03
C ALA A 167 6.96 16.37 -10.71
N ILE A 168 6.98 15.95 -9.45
CA ILE A 168 7.83 14.89 -8.93
C ILE A 168 6.95 13.91 -8.15
N THR A 169 7.05 12.63 -8.49
CA THR A 169 6.36 11.54 -7.81
C THR A 169 7.33 10.41 -7.50
N ALA A 170 7.05 9.65 -6.44
CA ALA A 170 7.74 8.39 -6.19
C ALA A 170 6.76 7.21 -6.22
N SER A 171 7.20 6.12 -6.84
CA SER A 171 6.53 4.83 -6.79
C SER A 171 6.84 4.14 -5.46
N ILE A 172 5.81 3.64 -4.78
CA ILE A 172 5.91 2.96 -3.48
C ILE A 172 5.46 1.51 -3.63
N GLU A 173 6.35 0.59 -3.25
CA GLU A 173 6.01 -0.83 -3.19
C GLU A 173 5.02 -1.08 -2.02
N PRO A 174 3.89 -1.76 -2.27
CA PRO A 174 2.87 -1.97 -1.27
C PRO A 174 3.27 -3.09 -0.30
N VAL A 175 3.61 -2.71 0.93
CA VAL A 175 3.78 -3.65 2.06
C VAL A 175 2.51 -3.78 2.90
N ILE A 176 1.61 -2.80 2.78
CA ILE A 176 0.25 -2.74 3.37
C ILE A 176 -0.67 -2.06 2.36
N ASP A 177 -1.98 -2.25 2.51
CA ASP A 177 -2.98 -1.55 1.70
C ASP A 177 -3.43 -0.23 2.32
N PHE A 178 -3.67 0.77 1.47
CA PHE A 178 -4.15 2.09 1.88
C PHE A 178 -5.64 2.26 1.56
N ASN A 179 -6.35 2.98 2.43
CA ASN A 179 -7.76 3.29 2.22
C ASN A 179 -8.00 4.07 0.92
N GLU A 180 -9.19 3.93 0.36
CA GLU A 180 -9.65 4.76 -0.75
C GLU A 180 -9.58 6.25 -0.41
N ARG A 181 -9.25 7.07 -1.40
CA ARG A 181 -9.11 8.54 -1.24
C ARG A 181 -8.07 8.97 -0.19
N SER A 182 -7.07 8.14 0.10
CA SER A 182 -5.92 8.42 0.99
C SER A 182 -4.83 9.31 0.38
N GLY A 183 -4.99 9.77 -0.86
CA GLY A 183 -3.94 10.51 -1.58
C GLY A 183 -2.86 9.62 -2.21
N MET A 184 -3.00 8.29 -2.16
CA MET A 184 -2.01 7.33 -2.67
C MET A 184 -2.29 6.84 -4.11
N ALA A 185 -3.05 7.59 -4.91
CA ALA A 185 -3.51 7.18 -6.25
C ALA A 185 -4.40 5.92 -6.28
N THR A 186 -5.16 5.64 -5.22
CA THR A 186 -5.94 4.40 -5.08
C THR A 186 -6.95 4.15 -6.21
N SER A 187 -7.62 5.20 -6.71
CA SER A 187 -8.57 5.08 -7.84
C SER A 187 -7.88 4.63 -9.13
N THR A 188 -6.83 5.34 -9.55
CA THR A 188 -6.06 5.00 -10.75
C THR A 188 -5.35 3.66 -10.60
N ARG A 189 -4.91 3.30 -9.39
CA ARG A 189 -4.34 1.98 -9.08
C ARG A 189 -5.36 0.86 -9.29
N LYS A 190 -6.62 1.05 -8.88
CA LYS A 190 -7.70 0.08 -9.19
C LYS A 190 -7.89 -0.09 -10.69
N LYS A 191 -7.82 0.98 -11.47
CA LYS A 191 -7.87 0.91 -12.94
C LYS A 191 -6.69 0.17 -13.54
N ALA A 192 -5.49 0.34 -12.99
CA ALA A 192 -4.34 -0.46 -13.37
C ALA A 192 -4.54 -1.96 -13.05
N ILE A 193 -5.13 -2.28 -11.90
CA ILE A 193 -5.46 -3.66 -11.52
C ILE A 193 -6.55 -4.23 -12.43
N GLU A 194 -7.57 -3.45 -12.78
CA GLU A 194 -8.61 -3.85 -13.75
C GLU A 194 -7.99 -4.17 -15.11
N LEU A 195 -7.03 -3.36 -15.55
CA LEU A 195 -6.42 -3.47 -16.88
C LEU A 195 -5.37 -4.58 -16.99
N TRP A 196 -4.59 -4.80 -15.93
CA TRP A 196 -3.41 -5.68 -15.96
C TRP A 196 -3.36 -6.71 -14.83
N ASN A 197 -4.45 -6.88 -14.09
CA ASN A 197 -4.49 -7.67 -12.85
C ASN A 197 -3.40 -7.19 -11.88
N ASP A 198 -2.71 -8.10 -11.22
CA ASP A 198 -1.74 -7.75 -10.18
C ASP A 198 -0.34 -7.42 -10.71
N GLN A 199 -0.14 -7.22 -12.02
CA GLN A 199 1.20 -7.06 -12.62
C GLN A 199 1.28 -6.01 -13.73
N LEU A 200 2.22 -5.07 -13.63
CA LEU A 200 2.52 -4.11 -14.70
C LEU A 200 3.31 -4.76 -15.85
N PRO A 201 2.94 -4.54 -17.13
CA PRO A 201 3.74 -5.01 -18.27
C PRO A 201 5.03 -4.18 -18.46
N MET A 202 6.14 -4.59 -17.85
CA MET A 202 7.37 -3.77 -17.67
C MET A 202 8.18 -3.38 -18.94
N GLU A 203 7.69 -3.62 -20.16
CA GLU A 203 8.45 -3.38 -21.38
C GLU A 203 8.59 -1.89 -21.75
N ASN A 204 7.61 -1.04 -21.40
CA ASN A 204 7.66 0.40 -21.66
C ASN A 204 6.84 1.21 -20.62
N PRO A 205 7.45 1.59 -19.49
CA PRO A 205 6.76 2.28 -18.39
C PRO A 205 6.05 3.59 -18.78
N GLU A 206 6.65 4.40 -19.67
CA GLU A 206 6.04 5.66 -20.12
C GLU A 206 4.81 5.40 -21.01
N LYS A 207 4.89 4.41 -21.89
CA LYS A 207 3.75 4.00 -22.72
C LYS A 207 2.64 3.41 -21.85
N LEU A 208 2.98 2.62 -20.83
CA LEU A 208 2.00 2.11 -19.86
C LEU A 208 1.31 3.23 -19.11
N ALA A 209 2.06 4.22 -18.61
CA ALA A 209 1.49 5.38 -17.96
C ALA A 209 0.47 6.07 -18.87
N LYS A 210 0.81 6.23 -20.16
CA LYS A 210 -0.10 6.84 -21.14
C LYS A 210 -1.34 6.00 -21.42
N ILE A 211 -1.22 4.67 -21.46
CA ILE A 211 -2.36 3.76 -21.60
C ILE A 211 -3.26 3.87 -20.37
N LEU A 212 -2.69 3.77 -19.17
CA LEU A 212 -3.42 3.88 -17.91
C LEU A 212 -4.14 5.22 -17.79
N PHE A 213 -3.46 6.33 -18.12
CA PHE A 213 -4.06 7.66 -18.13
C PHE A 213 -5.30 7.74 -19.01
N ARG A 214 -5.24 7.18 -20.22
CA ARG A 214 -6.36 7.18 -21.16
C ARG A 214 -7.48 6.24 -20.73
N TYR A 215 -7.14 5.15 -20.05
CA TYR A 215 -8.10 4.20 -19.49
C TYR A 215 -8.80 4.74 -18.24
N ASP A 216 -8.09 5.49 -17.39
CA ASP A 216 -8.63 6.16 -16.21
C ASP A 216 -9.52 7.37 -16.57
N ASN A 217 -9.40 7.87 -17.81
CA ASN A 217 -10.16 9.00 -18.33
C ASN A 217 -10.97 8.61 -19.58
N ASP A 218 -12.14 8.00 -19.35
CA ASP A 218 -13.03 7.56 -20.42
C ASP A 218 -13.41 8.72 -21.38
N PRO A 219 -13.60 8.43 -22.69
CA PRO A 219 -14.12 9.41 -23.63
C PRO A 219 -15.43 10.05 -23.14
N GLY A 220 -15.44 11.38 -23.01
CA GLY A 220 -16.60 12.14 -22.52
C GLY A 220 -16.54 12.52 -21.04
N THR A 221 -15.50 12.09 -20.31
CA THR A 221 -15.23 12.57 -18.94
C THR A 221 -15.02 14.07 -18.95
N LYS A 222 -15.81 14.80 -18.15
CA LYS A 222 -15.74 16.27 -18.05
C LYS A 222 -14.58 16.73 -17.18
N ASP A 223 -14.35 16.03 -16.08
CA ASP A 223 -13.29 16.31 -15.11
C ASP A 223 -12.18 15.28 -15.29
N VAL A 224 -11.20 15.61 -16.12
CA VAL A 224 -10.07 14.73 -16.44
C VAL A 224 -9.14 14.65 -15.22
N SER A 225 -8.93 13.44 -14.71
CA SER A 225 -7.94 13.15 -13.68
C SER A 225 -6.54 13.50 -14.18
N GLY A 226 -5.67 13.96 -13.27
CA GLY A 226 -4.31 14.34 -13.64
C GLY A 226 -3.43 13.14 -13.99
N SER A 227 -2.48 13.31 -14.92
CA SER A 227 -1.65 12.19 -15.39
C SER A 227 -0.58 11.75 -14.38
N GLN A 228 -0.33 12.52 -13.32
CA GLN A 228 0.65 12.19 -12.27
C GLN A 228 0.41 10.81 -11.63
N ASP A 229 -0.85 10.39 -11.46
CA ASP A 229 -1.20 9.12 -10.84
C ASP A 229 -0.77 7.95 -11.73
N SER A 230 -1.17 8.03 -12.99
CA SER A 230 -0.81 7.01 -13.98
C SER A 230 0.69 6.87 -14.18
N ILE A 231 1.41 8.00 -14.14
CA ILE A 231 2.87 8.08 -14.26
C ILE A 231 3.53 7.45 -13.05
N GLY A 232 3.20 7.88 -11.83
CA GLY A 232 3.86 7.37 -10.64
C GLY A 232 3.48 5.93 -10.26
N ILE A 233 2.35 5.41 -10.77
CA ILE A 233 2.04 3.97 -10.70
C ILE A 233 2.87 3.19 -11.71
N SER A 234 2.97 3.65 -12.96
CA SER A 234 3.54 2.84 -14.04
C SER A 234 5.06 2.94 -14.14
N MET A 235 5.65 4.04 -13.64
CA MET A 235 7.08 4.32 -13.74
C MET A 235 7.79 4.08 -12.40
N PRO A 236 8.75 3.14 -12.32
CA PRO A 236 9.43 2.82 -11.07
C PRO A 236 10.38 3.94 -10.64
N GLY A 237 10.74 3.96 -9.35
CA GLY A 237 11.68 4.93 -8.77
C GLY A 237 11.04 6.29 -8.50
N ILE A 238 11.88 7.34 -8.52
CA ILE A 238 11.43 8.73 -8.39
C ILE A 238 11.47 9.36 -9.78
N ASN A 239 10.34 9.90 -10.23
CA ASN A 239 10.18 10.44 -11.56
C ASN A 239 9.81 11.91 -11.46
N ARG A 240 10.47 12.76 -12.26
CA ARG A 240 9.98 14.10 -12.56
C ARG A 240 9.56 14.21 -14.01
N PHE A 241 8.53 14.99 -14.26
CA PHE A 241 7.95 15.13 -15.60
C PHE A 241 7.44 16.55 -15.83
N TYR A 242 7.75 17.11 -16.99
CA TYR A 242 7.56 18.52 -17.32
C TYR A 242 6.28 18.74 -18.10
N TYR A 243 5.41 19.63 -17.61
CA TYR A 243 4.19 20.01 -18.32
C TYR A 243 4.37 21.36 -19.00
N GLU A 244 4.14 21.36 -20.32
CA GLU A 244 3.89 22.58 -21.05
C GLU A 244 2.58 23.24 -20.63
N LYS A 245 2.46 24.54 -20.90
CA LYS A 245 1.29 25.32 -20.47
C LYS A 245 0.00 24.78 -21.09
N GLY A 246 -0.92 24.33 -20.25
CA GLY A 246 -2.25 23.89 -20.66
C GLY A 246 -2.31 22.45 -21.18
N GLU A 247 -1.22 21.69 -21.07
CA GLU A 247 -1.17 20.30 -21.51
C GLU A 247 -1.53 19.31 -20.38
N TYR A 248 -2.21 18.23 -20.75
CA TYR A 248 -2.57 17.12 -19.83
C TYR A 248 -1.47 16.07 -19.69
N TRP A 249 -0.51 16.06 -20.62
CA TRP A 249 0.54 15.06 -20.69
C TRP A 249 1.90 15.75 -20.76
N PRO A 250 2.90 15.29 -20.00
CA PRO A 250 4.22 15.92 -19.98
C PRO A 250 4.96 15.76 -21.32
N SER A 251 5.79 16.75 -21.66
CA SER A 251 6.67 16.74 -22.82
C SER A 251 7.99 16.03 -22.54
N GLU A 252 8.44 16.04 -21.29
CA GLU A 252 9.74 15.50 -20.87
C GLU A 252 9.64 14.69 -19.57
N PHE A 253 10.53 13.71 -19.42
CA PHE A 253 10.64 12.84 -18.25
C PHE A 253 12.09 12.73 -17.80
N GLU A 254 12.32 12.77 -16.50
CA GLU A 254 13.57 12.36 -15.87
C GLU A 254 13.28 11.40 -14.71
N LYS A 255 14.23 10.49 -14.46
CA LYS A 255 14.07 9.43 -13.47
C LYS A 255 15.32 9.24 -12.63
N ILE A 256 15.10 8.99 -11.36
CA ILE A 256 16.10 8.52 -10.40
C ILE A 256 15.79 7.05 -10.12
N THR A 257 16.64 6.18 -10.65
CA THR A 257 16.67 4.74 -10.34
C THR A 257 17.92 4.35 -9.52
N ASP A 258 18.74 5.34 -9.14
CA ASP A 258 19.90 5.14 -8.28
C ASP A 258 19.44 4.76 -6.87
N LEU A 259 19.72 3.51 -6.50
CA LEU A 259 19.34 2.95 -5.20
C LEU A 259 19.93 3.73 -4.02
N SER A 260 21.08 4.39 -4.18
CA SER A 260 21.69 5.19 -3.12
C SER A 260 20.90 6.46 -2.82
N ILE A 261 20.33 7.09 -3.85
CA ILE A 261 19.45 8.27 -3.68
C ILE A 261 18.08 7.83 -3.15
N ILE A 262 17.52 6.75 -3.71
CA ILE A 262 16.24 6.20 -3.25
C ILE A 262 16.32 5.82 -1.76
N LYS A 263 17.34 5.06 -1.36
CA LYS A 263 17.54 4.68 0.05
C LYS A 263 17.77 5.89 0.95
N TRP A 264 18.50 6.90 0.46
CA TRP A 264 18.70 8.15 1.19
C TRP A 264 17.36 8.84 1.49
N LEU A 265 16.45 8.90 0.52
CA LEU A 265 15.11 9.46 0.74
C LEU A 265 14.27 8.58 1.66
N GLU A 266 14.29 7.26 1.44
CA GLU A 266 13.52 6.27 2.20
C GLU A 266 13.80 6.33 3.70
N GLU A 267 15.07 6.46 4.12
CA GLU A 267 15.47 6.60 5.53
C GLU A 267 14.94 7.89 6.21
N ARG A 268 14.44 8.85 5.42
CA ARG A 268 14.09 10.21 5.85
C ARG A 268 12.63 10.57 5.61
N LEU A 269 11.88 9.72 4.92
CA LEU A 269 10.46 9.91 4.65
C LEU A 269 9.64 9.03 5.58
N TYR A 270 8.73 9.66 6.34
CA TYR A 270 7.84 8.97 7.28
C TYR A 270 6.40 9.22 6.88
N MET A 271 5.63 8.15 6.65
CA MET A 271 4.22 8.24 6.34
C MET A 271 3.38 8.18 7.62
N VAL A 272 2.44 9.11 7.76
CA VAL A 272 1.48 9.16 8.85
C VAL A 272 0.09 9.01 8.26
N THR A 273 -0.66 8.01 8.73
CA THR A 273 -2.04 7.80 8.30
C THR A 273 -2.95 8.82 8.94
N LEU A 274 -3.79 9.44 8.11
CA LEU A 274 -4.83 10.38 8.53
C LEU A 274 -6.21 9.72 8.41
N TRP A 275 -7.24 10.44 8.85
CA TRP A 275 -8.64 9.97 8.77
C TRP A 275 -9.18 10.11 7.34
N PRO A 276 -10.16 9.27 6.94
CA PRO A 276 -10.79 9.38 5.64
C PRO A 276 -11.37 10.78 5.38
N ARG A 277 -11.33 11.19 4.11
CA ARG A 277 -11.92 12.47 3.69
C ARG A 277 -13.44 12.45 3.92
N PRO A 278 -14.03 13.55 4.41
CA PRO A 278 -15.48 13.72 4.43
C PRO A 278 -16.10 13.54 3.04
N ALA A 279 -17.31 13.00 2.98
CA ALA A 279 -17.98 12.71 1.70
C ALA A 279 -18.28 13.97 0.88
N ASP A 280 -18.55 15.09 1.56
CA ASP A 280 -18.82 16.42 1.04
C ASP A 280 -17.56 17.25 0.72
N PHE A 281 -16.37 16.65 0.87
CA PHE A 281 -15.11 17.35 0.65
C PHE A 281 -14.87 17.68 -0.84
N VAL A 282 -14.83 18.99 -1.16
CA VAL A 282 -14.51 19.52 -2.48
C VAL A 282 -13.23 20.35 -2.41
N VAL A 283 -12.12 19.78 -2.91
CA VAL A 283 -10.79 20.42 -2.87
C VAL A 283 -10.71 21.72 -3.70
N LEU A 284 -11.50 21.81 -4.78
CA LEU A 284 -11.47 22.93 -5.73
C LEU A 284 -12.25 24.17 -5.27
N GLU A 285 -12.90 24.11 -4.11
CA GLU A 285 -13.64 25.23 -3.55
C GLU A 285 -12.68 26.34 -3.09
N ASN A 286 -13.00 27.60 -3.42
CA ASN A 286 -12.20 28.80 -3.08
C ASN A 286 -10.76 28.75 -3.60
N THR A 287 -10.56 28.21 -4.80
CA THR A 287 -9.24 28.11 -5.43
C THR A 287 -8.65 29.46 -5.82
N VAL A 288 -7.35 29.61 -5.62
CA VAL A 288 -6.59 30.85 -5.90
C VAL A 288 -5.41 30.53 -6.81
N ILE A 289 -5.71 30.28 -8.08
CA ILE A 289 -4.72 29.89 -9.09
C ILE A 289 -4.26 31.15 -9.85
N SER A 290 -2.96 31.41 -9.84
CA SER A 290 -2.34 32.55 -10.50
C SER A 290 -0.95 32.19 -11.02
N SER A 291 -0.42 32.93 -12.00
CA SER A 291 0.95 32.72 -12.49
C SER A 291 2.01 32.81 -11.39
N GLU A 292 1.80 33.66 -10.38
CA GLU A 292 2.70 33.75 -9.23
C GLU A 292 2.67 32.47 -8.38
N ASN A 293 1.47 31.97 -8.04
CA ASN A 293 1.34 30.79 -7.19
C ASN A 293 1.80 29.52 -7.92
N VAL A 294 1.50 29.39 -9.23
CA VAL A 294 1.96 28.25 -10.03
C VAL A 294 3.46 28.29 -10.24
N ARG A 295 4.08 29.47 -10.44
CA ARG A 295 5.54 29.59 -10.49
C ARG A 295 6.19 29.13 -9.18
N LYS A 296 5.65 29.55 -8.02
CA LYS A 296 6.15 29.09 -6.71
C LYS A 296 6.08 27.58 -6.56
N LEU A 297 5.03 26.94 -7.09
CA LEU A 297 4.90 25.48 -7.10
C LEU A 297 6.01 24.83 -7.95
N THR A 298 6.27 25.36 -9.15
CA THR A 298 7.26 24.79 -10.07
C THR A 298 8.70 25.04 -9.60
N ASP A 299 9.00 26.24 -9.08
CA ASP A 299 10.32 26.57 -8.53
C ASP A 299 10.66 25.68 -7.32
N ALA A 300 9.66 25.42 -6.47
CA ALA A 300 9.81 24.51 -5.34
C ALA A 300 10.08 23.05 -5.77
N SER A 301 9.51 22.62 -6.91
CA SER A 301 9.79 21.30 -7.48
C SER A 301 11.23 21.17 -7.96
N GLU A 302 11.76 22.17 -8.67
CA GLU A 302 13.17 22.20 -9.11
C GLU A 302 14.11 22.14 -7.91
N LYS A 303 13.84 22.96 -6.89
CA LYS A 303 14.61 22.96 -5.64
C LYS A 303 14.58 21.60 -4.93
N ALA A 304 13.42 20.94 -4.86
CA ALA A 304 13.32 19.61 -4.28
C ALA A 304 14.12 18.57 -5.09
N TRP A 305 14.07 18.64 -6.42
CA TRP A 305 14.84 17.74 -7.28
C TRP A 305 16.35 17.91 -7.12
N ASP A 306 16.84 19.15 -7.10
CA ASP A 306 18.26 19.45 -6.88
C ASP A 306 18.75 18.94 -5.52
N GLY A 307 17.92 19.11 -4.48
CA GLY A 307 18.17 18.55 -3.15
C GLY A 307 18.25 17.02 -3.15
N LEU A 308 17.40 16.33 -3.91
CA LEU A 308 17.45 14.86 -4.06
C LEU A 308 18.74 14.42 -4.76
N LEU A 309 19.08 15.03 -5.89
CA LEU A 309 20.29 14.68 -6.65
C LEU A 309 21.57 14.93 -5.83
N ALA A 310 21.60 16.01 -5.05
CA ALA A 310 22.72 16.34 -4.18
C ALA A 310 22.73 15.53 -2.86
N ARG A 311 21.64 14.81 -2.54
CA ARG A 311 21.40 14.20 -1.21
C ARG A 311 21.55 15.23 -0.07
N ASP A 312 21.10 16.46 -0.34
CA ASP A 312 21.07 17.55 0.62
C ASP A 312 19.68 17.67 1.23
N ILE A 313 19.56 17.26 2.50
CA ILE A 313 18.31 17.27 3.23
C ILE A 313 17.76 18.68 3.41
N LYS A 314 18.63 19.69 3.53
CA LYS A 314 18.17 21.06 3.74
C LYS A 314 17.47 21.57 2.48
N THR A 315 18.15 21.50 1.34
CA THR A 315 17.59 21.93 0.05
C THR A 315 16.34 21.12 -0.32
N PHE A 316 16.37 19.79 -0.14
CA PHE A 316 15.20 18.94 -0.39
C PHE A 316 14.00 19.32 0.48
N SER A 317 14.18 19.41 1.80
CA SER A 317 13.08 19.70 2.73
C SER A 317 12.49 21.09 2.53
N GLU A 318 13.32 22.09 2.21
CA GLU A 318 12.84 23.43 1.85
C GLU A 318 11.97 23.38 0.58
N GLY A 319 12.43 22.76 -0.51
CA GLY A 319 11.63 22.63 -1.74
C GLY A 319 10.36 21.81 -1.54
N PHE A 320 10.42 20.72 -0.77
CA PHE A 320 9.28 19.87 -0.43
C PHE A 320 8.19 20.65 0.34
N LEU A 321 8.59 21.45 1.34
CA LEU A 321 7.69 22.29 2.12
C LEU A 321 7.16 23.49 1.34
N GLU A 322 8.01 24.19 0.57
CA GLU A 322 7.61 25.30 -0.30
C GLU A 322 6.56 24.85 -1.32
N SER A 323 6.72 23.64 -1.87
CA SER A 323 5.77 23.01 -2.77
C SER A 323 4.42 22.76 -2.08
N PHE A 324 4.42 22.22 -0.86
CA PHE A 324 3.19 22.06 -0.06
C PHE A 324 2.50 23.40 0.23
N ASN A 325 3.27 24.44 0.57
CA ASN A 325 2.75 25.77 0.83
C ASN A 325 2.16 26.42 -0.44
N ALA A 326 2.76 26.17 -1.61
CA ALA A 326 2.22 26.65 -2.88
C ALA A 326 0.90 25.94 -3.24
N GLN A 327 0.83 24.62 -3.06
CA GLN A 327 -0.39 23.83 -3.27
C GLN A 327 -1.52 24.29 -2.36
N THR A 328 -1.29 24.38 -1.05
CA THR A 328 -2.31 24.80 -0.07
C THR A 328 -2.74 26.24 -0.25
N ARG A 329 -1.89 27.11 -0.79
CA ARG A 329 -2.28 28.47 -1.19
C ARG A 329 -3.23 28.48 -2.39
N MET A 330 -2.98 27.62 -3.38
CA MET A 330 -3.85 27.51 -4.55
C MET A 330 -5.15 26.77 -4.25
N PHE A 331 -5.10 25.80 -3.34
CA PHE A 331 -6.20 24.92 -2.94
C PHE A 331 -6.36 24.95 -1.42
N PRO A 332 -6.96 26.01 -0.85
CA PRO A 332 -7.05 26.19 0.61
C PRO A 332 -7.74 25.02 1.33
N ARG A 333 -8.67 24.33 0.66
CA ARG A 333 -9.35 23.16 1.23
C ARG A 333 -8.45 21.94 1.42
N MET A 334 -7.25 21.88 0.84
CA MET A 334 -6.33 20.77 1.05
C MET A 334 -6.01 20.53 2.53
N VAL A 335 -5.98 21.59 3.33
CA VAL A 335 -5.68 21.56 4.76
C VAL A 335 -6.88 22.05 5.55
N ASN A 336 -7.15 21.40 6.67
CA ASN A 336 -8.14 21.82 7.66
C ASN A 336 -7.52 21.79 9.05
N SER A 337 -8.24 22.30 10.05
CA SER A 337 -7.76 22.41 11.43
C SER A 337 -7.30 21.07 12.03
N LYS A 338 -7.92 19.95 11.66
CA LYS A 338 -7.47 18.63 12.12
C LYS A 338 -6.12 18.25 11.50
N ILE A 339 -5.93 18.51 10.20
CA ILE A 339 -4.66 18.27 9.49
C ILE A 339 -3.56 19.15 10.09
N GLU A 340 -3.85 20.41 10.39
CA GLU A 340 -2.91 21.31 11.06
C GLU A 340 -2.49 20.77 12.43
N GLN A 341 -3.45 20.32 13.25
CA GLN A 341 -3.16 19.67 14.53
C GLN A 341 -2.32 18.39 14.38
N ALA A 342 -2.51 17.63 13.30
CA ALA A 342 -1.69 16.46 13.01
C ALA A 342 -0.26 16.86 12.66
N ILE A 343 -0.08 17.88 11.80
CA ILE A 343 1.24 18.44 11.45
C ILE A 343 1.96 18.99 12.68
N ASP A 344 1.24 19.69 13.57
CA ASP A 344 1.81 20.31 14.77
C ASP A 344 2.48 19.31 15.71
N LYS A 345 2.02 18.05 15.75
CA LYS A 345 2.65 16.97 16.53
C LYS A 345 4.09 16.68 16.08
N TYR A 346 4.40 16.95 14.81
CA TYR A 346 5.69 16.63 14.20
C TYR A 346 6.55 17.87 13.94
N ARG A 347 6.01 19.08 14.11
CA ARG A 347 6.67 20.35 13.76
C ARG A 347 8.04 20.56 14.43
N ASN A 348 8.26 19.96 15.60
CA ASN A 348 9.52 20.05 16.35
C ASN A 348 10.56 18.99 15.95
N ILE A 349 10.17 17.97 15.18
CA ILE A 349 11.04 16.83 14.82
C ILE A 349 11.17 16.62 13.31
N ALA A 350 10.26 17.17 12.50
CA ALA A 350 10.28 17.10 11.04
C ALA A 350 10.62 18.46 10.43
N SER A 351 11.56 18.47 9.48
CA SER A 351 11.95 19.68 8.74
C SER A 351 10.91 20.14 7.73
N ALA A 352 10.05 19.23 7.27
CA ALA A 352 9.03 19.50 6.27
C ALA A 352 7.89 18.47 6.37
N TRP A 353 6.75 18.79 5.75
CA TRP A 353 5.56 17.93 5.72
C TRP A 353 4.74 18.21 4.45
N LYS A 354 3.92 17.24 4.06
CA LYS A 354 3.07 17.30 2.89
C LYS A 354 1.94 16.28 2.99
N LEU A 355 0.86 16.50 2.24
CA LEU A 355 -0.16 15.49 1.98
C LEU A 355 0.21 14.71 0.71
N SER A 356 0.06 13.39 0.73
CA SER A 356 0.51 12.50 -0.36
C SER A 356 -0.20 12.72 -1.71
N GLY A 357 -1.36 13.41 -1.71
CA GLY A 357 -2.12 13.76 -2.90
C GLY A 357 -2.98 15.01 -2.69
N ALA A 358 -4.17 15.05 -3.31
CA ALA A 358 -5.04 16.24 -3.33
C ALA A 358 -5.55 16.77 -1.97
N GLY A 359 -5.23 16.14 -0.84
CA GLY A 359 -5.54 16.63 0.52
C GLY A 359 -6.98 16.45 0.98
N GLY A 360 -7.29 16.96 2.19
CA GLY A 360 -8.60 16.82 2.86
C GLY A 360 -8.72 15.65 3.84
N GLY A 361 -7.69 14.80 3.92
CA GLY A 361 -7.62 13.59 4.72
C GLY A 361 -6.64 12.59 4.12
#